data_AF-A0A378R943-F1
#
_entry.id   AF-A0A378R943-F1
#
_cell.length_a   1.000
_cell.length_b   1.000
_cell.length_c   1.000
_cell.angle_alpha   90.00
_cell.angle_beta   90.00
_cell.angle_gamma   90.00
#
_symmetry.space_group_name_H-M   'P 1'
#
loop_
_entity.id
_entity.type
_entity.pdbx_description
1 polymer ?
#
loop_
_entity_poly.entity_id
_entity_poly.type
_entity_poly.pdbx_seq_one_letter_code
_entity_poly.pdbx_strand_id
1 'polypeptide(L)'
;MGDVLWALMKKRRKYITGNWVFPSAKSASGHIVNISKVREKINNECGVKFTFHDLRRTFASIAENLDYGQYTIKRLLNHKDDDNDVTAGYVQISDKKLRQAMNEIESTVLGEWREYLLDEYNKKALS
;
A
#
# COMPACT_ATOMS: atom_id res chain seq x y z
N MET A 1 -6.93 -4.57 1.75
CA MET A 1 -6.11 -4.22 0.57
C MET A 1 -7.05 -3.72 -0.51
N GLY A 2 -6.66 -2.68 -1.26
CA GLY A 2 -7.48 -2.20 -2.37
C GLY A 2 -7.33 -3.07 -3.62
N ASP A 3 -8.21 -2.86 -4.58
CA ASP A 3 -8.37 -3.72 -5.75
C ASP A 3 -7.17 -3.63 -6.71
N VAL A 4 -6.60 -2.44 -6.90
CA VAL A 4 -5.44 -2.26 -7.80
C VAL A 4 -4.21 -2.91 -7.20
N LEU A 5 -3.96 -2.63 -5.91
CA LEU A 5 -2.83 -3.21 -5.20
C LEU A 5 -2.93 -4.73 -5.15
N TRP A 6 -4.14 -5.27 -4.98
CA TRP A 6 -4.37 -6.72 -5.01
C TRP A 6 -4.07 -7.32 -6.39
N ALA A 7 -4.55 -6.71 -7.48
CA ALA A 7 -4.26 -7.15 -8.84
C ALA A 7 -2.74 -7.12 -9.13
N LEU A 8 -2.06 -6.05 -8.71
CA LEU A 8 -0.61 -5.93 -8.81
C LEU A 8 0.13 -7.04 -8.07
N MET A 9 -0.27 -7.34 -6.83
CA MET A 9 0.35 -8.39 -6.02
C MET A 9 0.12 -9.78 -6.61
N LYS A 10 -1.10 -10.06 -7.11
CA LYS A 10 -1.40 -11.31 -7.84
C LYS A 10 -0.51 -11.48 -9.06
N LYS A 11 -0.39 -10.42 -9.89
CA LYS A 11 0.49 -10.41 -11.06
C LYS A 11 1.92 -10.74 -10.66
N ARG A 12 2.48 -10.04 -9.66
CA ARG A 12 3.84 -10.33 -9.15
C ARG A 12 3.96 -11.78 -8.66
N ARG A 13 2.97 -12.29 -7.93
CA ARG A 13 2.98 -13.68 -7.44
C ARG A 13 3.05 -14.72 -8.57
N LYS A 14 2.48 -14.43 -9.75
CA LYS A 14 2.57 -15.31 -10.93
C LYS A 14 3.98 -15.36 -11.53
N TYR A 15 4.74 -14.27 -11.46
CA TYR A 15 6.07 -14.16 -12.10
C TYR A 15 7.25 -14.40 -11.15
N ILE A 16 7.03 -14.44 -9.83
CA ILE A 16 8.10 -14.78 -8.88
C ILE A 16 8.28 -16.29 -8.81
N THR A 17 9.52 -16.73 -8.74
CA THR A 17 9.90 -18.15 -8.56
C THR A 17 10.24 -18.49 -7.11
N GLY A 18 10.29 -17.50 -6.23
CA GLY A 18 10.64 -17.66 -4.81
C GLY A 18 9.50 -17.28 -3.85
N ASN A 19 9.78 -17.38 -2.54
CA ASN A 19 8.78 -17.14 -1.50
C ASN A 19 8.41 -15.65 -1.32
N TRP A 20 9.25 -14.74 -1.80
CA TRP A 20 9.13 -13.30 -1.57
C TRP A 20 8.57 -12.56 -2.78
N VAL A 21 7.54 -11.73 -2.58
CA VAL A 21 6.94 -10.89 -3.63
C VAL A 21 7.94 -9.87 -4.21
N PHE A 22 8.94 -9.49 -3.40
CA PHE A 22 10.04 -8.63 -3.80
C PHE A 22 11.39 -9.36 -3.61
N PRO A 23 11.76 -10.25 -4.54
CA PRO A 23 13.01 -10.99 -4.44
C PRO A 23 14.20 -10.07 -4.69
N SER A 24 15.33 -10.37 -4.04
CA SER A 24 16.60 -9.72 -4.34
C SER A 24 17.66 -10.78 -4.55
N ALA A 25 18.14 -10.92 -5.79
CA ALA A 25 19.23 -11.82 -6.13
C ALA A 25 20.56 -11.46 -5.43
N LYS A 26 20.68 -10.20 -4.95
CA LYS A 26 21.89 -9.68 -4.30
C LYS A 26 21.83 -9.73 -2.77
N SER A 27 20.70 -10.13 -2.18
CA SER A 27 20.57 -10.25 -0.73
C SER A 27 20.80 -11.68 -0.27
N ALA A 28 21.60 -11.86 0.78
CA ALA A 28 21.78 -13.16 1.43
C ALA A 28 20.46 -13.74 1.98
N SER A 29 19.48 -12.89 2.31
CA SER A 29 18.15 -13.31 2.77
C SER A 29 17.16 -13.63 1.63
N GLY A 30 17.57 -13.44 0.37
CA GLY A 30 16.73 -13.70 -0.81
C GLY A 30 15.62 -12.66 -1.08
N HIS A 31 15.48 -11.63 -0.24
CA HIS A 31 14.52 -10.54 -0.42
C HIS A 31 15.18 -9.16 -0.34
N ILE A 32 14.49 -8.11 -0.78
CA ILE A 32 15.00 -6.75 -0.68
C ILE A 32 15.23 -6.39 0.80
N VAL A 33 16.45 -5.97 1.13
CA VAL A 33 16.84 -5.49 2.47
C VAL A 33 17.12 -3.99 2.46
N ASN A 34 17.63 -3.45 1.35
CA ASN A 34 17.94 -2.04 1.21
C ASN A 34 17.17 -1.42 0.04
N ILE A 35 16.27 -0.49 0.37
CA ILE A 35 15.41 0.26 -0.57
C ILE A 35 15.91 1.68 -0.83
N SER A 36 17.01 2.11 -0.20
CA SER A 36 17.53 3.48 -0.31
C SER A 36 17.98 3.83 -1.74
N LYS A 37 18.57 2.87 -2.47
CA LYS A 37 18.96 3.07 -3.88
C LYS A 37 17.75 3.25 -4.80
N VAL A 38 16.68 2.50 -4.54
CA VAL A 38 15.42 2.64 -5.29
C VAL A 38 14.81 4.00 -5.03
N ARG A 39 14.77 4.43 -3.76
CA ARG A 39 14.32 5.77 -3.38
C ARG A 39 15.12 6.88 -4.06
N GLU A 40 16.45 6.78 -4.06
CA GLU A 40 17.31 7.77 -4.70
C GLU A 40 17.04 7.87 -6.21
N LYS A 41 16.89 6.72 -6.88
CA LYS A 41 16.52 6.68 -8.29
C LYS A 41 15.18 7.37 -8.54
N ILE A 42 14.14 7.05 -7.75
CA ILE A 42 12.82 7.68 -7.88
C ILE A 42 12.90 9.18 -7.59
N ASN A 43 13.63 9.60 -6.55
CA ASN A 43 13.80 11.02 -6.24
C ASN A 43 14.46 11.79 -7.39
N ASN A 44 15.42 11.17 -8.07
CA ASN A 44 16.09 11.76 -9.23
C ASN A 44 15.17 11.81 -10.46
N GLU A 45 14.38 10.77 -10.72
CA GLU A 45 13.44 10.72 -11.84
C GLU A 45 12.23 11.65 -11.66
N CYS A 46 11.69 11.72 -10.44
CA CYS A 46 10.52 12.55 -10.12
C CYS A 46 10.90 14.01 -9.80
N GLY A 47 12.18 14.31 -9.58
CA GLY A 47 12.64 15.64 -9.16
C GLY A 47 12.21 16.04 -7.74
N VAL A 48 11.64 15.11 -6.97
CA VAL A 48 11.12 15.35 -5.61
C VAL A 48 11.91 14.50 -4.61
N LYS A 49 12.42 15.13 -3.56
CA LYS A 49 13.08 14.42 -2.46
C LYS A 49 12.06 14.00 -1.41
N PHE A 50 11.77 12.71 -1.32
CA PHE A 50 10.93 12.16 -0.26
C PHE A 50 11.60 10.99 0.48
N THR A 51 11.08 10.67 1.67
CA THR A 51 11.40 9.46 2.43
C THR A 51 10.21 8.51 2.50
N PHE A 52 10.44 7.24 2.89
CA PHE A 52 9.35 6.29 3.08
C PHE A 52 8.36 6.70 4.18
N HIS A 53 8.82 7.47 5.18
CA HIS A 53 7.94 8.04 6.19
C HIS A 53 7.00 9.09 5.59
N ASP A 54 7.46 9.85 4.61
CA ASP A 54 6.62 10.85 3.94
C ASP A 54 5.53 10.18 3.09
N LEU A 55 5.83 9.03 2.47
CA LEU A 55 4.79 8.21 1.81
C LEU A 55 3.73 7.74 2.81
N ARG A 56 4.15 7.28 3.99
CA ARG A 56 3.22 6.86 5.06
C ARG A 56 2.37 8.02 5.57
N ARG A 57 2.97 9.21 5.76
CA ARG A 57 2.25 10.43 6.16
C ARG A 57 1.28 10.87 5.08
N THR A 58 1.69 10.86 3.81
CA THR A 58 0.82 11.19 2.67
C THR A 58 -0.37 10.26 2.62
N PHE A 59 -0.17 8.95 2.81
CA PHE A 59 -1.26 7.98 2.91
C PHE A 59 -2.25 8.32 4.04
N ALA A 60 -1.73 8.69 5.22
CA ALA A 60 -2.55 9.09 6.37
C ALA A 60 -3.34 10.39 6.07
N SER A 61 -2.69 11.39 5.48
CA SER A 61 -3.34 12.66 5.12
C SER A 61 -4.40 12.49 4.04
N ILE A 62 -4.22 11.60 3.07
CA ILE A 62 -5.26 11.28 2.08
C ILE A 62 -6.46 10.63 2.77
N ALA A 63 -6.22 9.70 3.70
CA ALA A 63 -7.31 9.07 4.46
C ALA A 63 -8.06 10.10 5.32
N GLU A 64 -7.35 11.04 5.95
CA GLU A 64 -7.94 12.13 6.72
C GLU A 64 -8.78 13.07 5.83
N ASN A 65 -8.30 13.41 4.64
CA ASN A 65 -9.05 14.21 3.65
C ASN A 65 -10.30 13.50 3.10
N LEU A 66 -10.39 12.17 3.24
CA LEU A 66 -11.56 11.38 2.89
C LEU A 66 -12.52 11.22 4.08
N ASP A 67 -12.36 12.03 5.14
CA ASP A 67 -13.16 12.02 6.37
C ASP A 67 -13.12 10.68 7.14
N TYR A 68 -12.08 9.87 6.94
CA TYR A 68 -11.88 8.69 7.79
C TYR A 68 -11.41 9.11 9.18
N GLY A 69 -12.16 8.69 10.20
CA GLY A 69 -11.77 8.94 11.59
C GLY A 69 -10.40 8.35 11.94
N GLN A 70 -9.72 8.98 12.91
CA GLN A 70 -8.35 8.61 13.32
C GLN A 70 -8.19 7.12 13.67
N TYR A 71 -9.23 6.49 14.22
CA TYR A 71 -9.22 5.06 14.52
C TYR A 71 -9.10 4.19 13.26
N THR A 72 -9.81 4.55 12.18
CA THR A 72 -9.69 3.88 10.87
C THR A 72 -8.31 4.07 10.28
N ILE A 73 -7.76 5.28 10.35
CA ILE A 73 -6.42 5.58 9.84
C ILE A 73 -5.35 4.78 10.60
N LYS A 74 -5.43 4.73 11.93
CA LYS A 74 -4.52 3.90 12.76
C LYS A 74 -4.55 2.44 12.34
N ARG A 75 -5.75 1.89 12.09
CA ARG A 75 -5.94 0.51 11.66
C ARG A 75 -5.42 0.25 10.25
N LEU A 76 -5.62 1.18 9.32
CA LEU A 76 -5.06 1.13 7.95
C LEU A 76 -3.52 1.18 7.96
N LEU A 77 -2.94 1.95 8.87
CA LEU A 77 -1.49 2.05 9.07
C LEU A 77 -0.90 0.88 9.87
N ASN A 78 -1.74 -0.03 10.37
CA ASN A 78 -1.36 -1.12 11.26
C ASN A 78 -0.52 -0.64 12.45
N HIS A 79 -0.86 0.53 13.03
CA HIS A 79 -0.27 0.95 14.30
C HIS A 79 -0.75 0.02 15.41
N LYS A 80 0.15 -0.36 16.32
CA LYS A 80 -0.25 -1.02 17.57
C LYS A 80 -1.11 -0.03 18.35
N ASP A 81 -2.28 -0.47 18.79
CA ASP A 81 -3.03 0.22 19.82
C ASP A 81 -2.20 0.14 21.11
N ASP A 82 -2.06 1.25 21.83
CA ASP A 82 -1.52 1.21 23.18
C ASP A 82 -2.51 0.41 24.05
N ASP A 83 -2.01 -0.56 24.82
CA ASP A 83 -2.78 -1.50 25.68
C ASP A 83 -3.72 -0.81 26.69
N ASN A 84 -3.70 0.52 26.79
CA ASN A 84 -4.51 1.32 27.70
C ASN A 84 -5.77 1.94 27.06
N ASP A 85 -6.00 1.78 25.75
CA ASP A 85 -7.17 2.36 25.09
C ASP A 85 -8.38 1.40 25.15
N VAL A 86 -9.09 1.41 26.29
CA VAL A 86 -10.35 0.66 26.52
C VAL A 86 -11.43 0.94 25.46
N THR A 87 -11.31 2.04 24.71
CA THR A 87 -12.18 2.41 23.59
C THR A 87 -11.90 1.60 22.32
N ALA A 88 -10.68 1.06 22.17
CA ALA A 88 -10.29 0.23 21.02
C ALA A 88 -11.05 -1.12 20.97
N GLY A 89 -11.61 -1.57 22.08
CA GLY A 89 -12.44 -2.77 22.16
C GLY A 89 -13.85 -2.61 21.57
N TYR A 90 -14.37 -1.37 21.49
CA TYR A 90 -15.77 -1.11 21.09
C TYR A 90 -15.92 -0.73 19.61
N VAL A 91 -14.90 -0.14 18.98
CA VAL A 91 -14.97 0.27 17.58
C VAL A 91 -14.54 -0.91 16.70
N GLN A 92 -15.47 -1.81 16.43
CA GLN A 92 -15.29 -2.87 15.44
C GLN A 92 -15.39 -2.24 14.02
N ILE A 93 -14.27 -1.76 13.47
CA ILE A 93 -14.23 -1.45 12.04
C ILE A 93 -14.27 -2.77 11.29
N SER A 94 -15.32 -2.97 10.49
CA SER A 94 -15.43 -4.15 9.66
C SER A 94 -14.37 -4.15 8.55
N ASP A 95 -13.89 -5.33 8.18
CA ASP A 95 -12.98 -5.51 7.04
C ASP A 95 -13.53 -4.91 5.75
N LYS A 96 -14.86 -4.89 5.59
CA LYS A 96 -15.55 -4.24 4.47
C LYS A 96 -15.27 -2.74 4.44
N LYS A 97 -15.37 -2.04 5.58
CA LYS A 97 -15.06 -0.60 5.68
C LYS A 97 -13.58 -0.33 5.41
N LEU A 98 -12.68 -1.16 5.95
CA LEU A 98 -11.24 -1.03 5.66
C LEU A 98 -10.94 -1.22 4.17
N ARG A 99 -11.60 -2.19 3.52
CA ARG A 99 -11.44 -2.41 2.09
C ARG A 99 -11.97 -1.24 1.26
N GLN A 100 -13.12 -0.69 1.63
CA GLN A 100 -13.66 0.50 0.98
C GLN A 100 -12.70 1.69 1.11
N ALA A 101 -12.19 1.96 2.32
CA ALA A 101 -11.22 3.02 2.54
C ALA A 101 -9.96 2.85 1.69
N MET A 102 -9.42 1.63 1.59
CA MET A 102 -8.28 1.35 0.72
C MET A 102 -8.58 1.64 -0.76
N ASN A 103 -9.78 1.29 -1.22
CA ASN A 103 -10.20 1.53 -2.61
C ASN A 103 -10.38 3.03 -2.92
N GLU A 104 -10.91 3.79 -1.98
CA GLU A 104 -11.07 5.25 -2.12
C GLU A 104 -9.71 5.95 -2.12
N ILE A 105 -8.79 5.55 -1.22
CA ILE A 105 -7.42 6.06 -1.23
C ILE A 105 -6.72 5.72 -2.56
N GLU A 106 -6.88 4.50 -3.07
CA GLU A 106 -6.36 4.11 -4.40
C GLU A 106 -6.93 5.00 -5.50
N SER A 107 -8.22 5.32 -5.44
CA SER A 107 -8.87 6.21 -6.40
C SER A 107 -8.30 7.62 -6.35
N THR A 108 -8.05 8.16 -5.15
CA THR A 108 -7.44 9.49 -4.99
C THR A 108 -5.99 9.53 -5.46
N VAL A 109 -5.21 8.48 -5.19
CA VAL A 109 -3.79 8.42 -5.56
C VAL A 109 -3.58 8.18 -7.05
N LEU A 110 -4.38 7.29 -7.66
CA LEU A 110 -4.19 6.86 -9.05
C LEU A 110 -5.04 7.67 -10.04
N GLY A 111 -6.15 8.26 -9.59
CA GLY A 111 -7.06 9.02 -10.44
C GLY A 111 -7.51 8.21 -11.66
N GLU A 112 -7.41 8.80 -12.84
CA GLU A 112 -7.78 8.21 -14.13
C GLU A 112 -6.98 6.93 -14.47
N TRP A 113 -5.77 6.80 -13.93
CA TRP A 113 -4.94 5.60 -14.16
C TRP A 113 -5.49 4.36 -13.45
N ARG A 114 -6.39 4.51 -12.48
CA ARG A 114 -6.91 3.39 -11.69
C ARG A 114 -7.54 2.31 -12.57
N GLU A 115 -8.43 2.70 -13.48
CA GLU A 115 -9.15 1.76 -14.35
C GLU A 115 -8.22 1.11 -15.36
N TYR A 116 -7.34 1.92 -15.98
CA TYR A 116 -6.31 1.43 -16.89
C TYR A 116 -5.40 0.38 -16.22
N LEU A 117 -4.90 0.65 -15.01
CA LEU A 117 -4.02 -0.26 -14.29
C LEU A 117 -4.74 -1.54 -13.86
N LEU A 118 -5.99 -1.45 -13.42
CA LEU A 118 -6.81 -2.61 -13.10
C LEU A 118 -6.99 -3.52 -14.31
N ASP A 119 -7.35 -2.94 -15.46
CA ASP A 119 -7.50 -3.69 -16.70
C ASP A 119 -6.16 -4.29 -17.16
N GLU A 120 -5.08 -3.51 -17.16
CA GLU A 120 -3.76 -3.99 -17.58
C GLU A 120 -3.25 -5.15 -16.70
N TYR A 121 -3.46 -5.07 -15.39
CA TYR A 121 -2.99 -6.09 -14.45
C TYR A 121 -3.85 -7.36 -14.51
N ASN A 122 -5.14 -7.24 -14.80
CA ASN A 122 -6.04 -8.38 -14.94
C ASN A 122 -5.89 -9.06 -16.32
N LYS A 123 -5.68 -8.32 -17.41
CA LYS A 123 -5.45 -8.88 -18.76
C LYS A 123 -4.21 -9.76 -18.82
N LYS A 124 -3.08 -9.29 -18.28
CA LYS A 124 -1.82 -10.08 -18.22
C LYS A 124 -1.87 -11.25 -17.23
N ALA A 125 -2.89 -11.31 -16.36
CA ALA A 125 -3.10 -12.48 -15.50
C ALA A 125 -3.72 -13.66 -16.27
N LEU A 126 -4.48 -13.40 -17.33
CA LEU A 126 -5.19 -14.39 -18.15
C LEU A 126 -4.41 -14.87 -19.39
N SER A 127 -3.32 -14.20 -19.78
CA SER A 127 -2.33 -14.69 -20.73
C SER A 127 -1.21 -15.48 -20.04
#